data_AF-A0A524GFV2-F1
#
_entry.id   AF-A0A524GFV2-F1
#
_cell.length_a   1.000
_cell.length_b   1.000
_cell.length_c   1.000
_cell.angle_alpha   90.00
_cell.angle_beta   90.00
_cell.angle_gamma   90.00
#
_symmetry.space_group_name_H-M   'P 1'
#
loop_
_entity.id
_entity.type
_entity.pdbx_description
1 polymer ?
#
loop_
_entity_poly.entity_id
_entity_poly.type
_entity_poly.pdbx_seq_one_letter_code
_entity_poly.pdbx_strand_id
1 'polypeptide(L)' 'MAGLKEFIASPGSHKTLVVGSGKSGFAALKFLHKLGCRVALSEKAEESALDGRLLDWLKERDVYYE' A
#
# COMPACT_ATOMS: atom_id res chain seq x y z
N MET A 1 -9.87 -11.85 -14.27
CA MET A 1 -9.13 -10.62 -13.93
C MET A 1 -10.14 -9.50 -13.82
N ALA A 2 -10.16 -8.73 -12.74
CA ALA A 2 -10.91 -7.48 -12.72
C ALA A 2 -10.24 -6.50 -13.68
N GLY A 3 -10.97 -6.01 -14.68
CA GLY A 3 -10.55 -4.94 -15.54
C GLY A 3 -10.51 -3.61 -14.79
N LEU A 4 -9.83 -2.61 -15.37
CA LEU A 4 -9.71 -1.27 -14.80
C LEU A 4 -11.08 -0.65 -14.46
N LYS A 5 -12.11 -0.93 -15.27
CA LYS A 5 -13.46 -0.44 -15.06
C LYS A 5 -14.10 -0.99 -13.79
N GLU A 6 -13.91 -2.28 -13.50
CA GLU A 6 -14.39 -2.89 -12.25
C GLU A 6 -13.60 -2.39 -11.03
N PHE A 7 -12.29 -2.17 -11.18
CA PHE A 7 -11.46 -1.60 -10.12
C PHE A 7 -11.94 -0.21 -9.70
N ILE A 8 -12.20 0.67 -10.68
CA ILE A 8 -12.68 2.04 -10.43
C ILE A 8 -14.07 2.03 -9.79
N ALA A 9 -14.93 1.10 -10.17
CA ALA A 9 -16.31 1.03 -9.66
C ALA A 9 -16.39 0.62 -8.19
N SER A 10 -15.44 -0.18 -7.68
CA SER A 10 -15.42 -0.59 -6.27
C SER A 10 -14.00 -0.84 -5.74
N PRO A 11 -13.19 0.22 -5.53
CA PRO A 11 -11.80 0.05 -5.11
C PRO A 11 -11.69 -0.67 -3.76
N GLY A 12 -12.63 -0.45 -2.85
CA GLY A 12 -12.62 -1.06 -1.51
C GLY A 12 -12.84 -2.57 -1.44
N SER A 13 -13.31 -3.19 -2.52
CA SER A 13 -13.41 -4.65 -2.62
C SER A 13 -12.08 -5.34 -2.95
N HIS A 14 -11.04 -4.56 -3.27
CA HIS A 14 -9.77 -5.09 -3.74
C HIS A 14 -8.74 -5.18 -2.60
N LYS A 15 -8.04 -6.31 -2.57
CA LYS A 15 -6.81 -6.50 -1.79
C LYS A 15 -5.63 -6.23 -2.72
N THR A 16 -4.71 -5.36 -2.32
CA THR A 16 -3.62 -4.91 -3.19
C THR A 16 -2.28 -4.97 -2.47
N LEU A 17 -1.33 -5.69 -3.07
CA LEU A 17 0.07 -5.68 -2.65
C LEU A 17 0.81 -4.60 -3.43
N VAL A 18 1.50 -3.71 -2.72
CA VAL A 18 2.45 -2.75 -3.30
C VAL A 18 3.85 -3.31 -3.10
N VAL A 19 4.63 -3.40 -4.17
CA VAL A 19 6.02 -3.87 -4.12
C VAL A 19 6.94 -2.66 -4.25
N GLY A 20 7.81 -2.46 -3.25
CA GLY A 20 8.74 -1.34 -3.15
C GLY A 20 8.19 -0.18 -2.32
N SER A 21 9.03 0.33 -1.42
CA SER A 21 8.74 1.34 -0.39
C SER A 21 9.27 2.74 -0.71
N GLY A 22 9.98 2.89 -1.83
CA GLY A 22 10.46 4.18 -2.30
C GLY A 22 9.32 5.19 -2.51
N LYS A 23 9.66 6.45 -2.79
CA LYS A 23 8.69 7.57 -2.88
C LYS A 23 7.42 7.24 -3.67
N SER A 24 7.56 6.58 -4.82
CA SER A 24 6.44 6.17 -5.67
C SER A 24 5.59 5.06 -5.05
N GLY A 25 6.23 4.07 -4.42
CA GLY A 25 5.54 2.97 -3.74
C GLY A 25 4.75 3.47 -2.53
N PHE A 26 5.37 4.31 -1.69
CA PHE A 26 4.65 4.92 -0.57
C PHE A 26 3.48 5.80 -1.04
N ALA A 27 3.66 6.59 -2.10
CA ALA A 27 2.57 7.38 -2.68
C ALA A 27 1.42 6.49 -3.20
N ALA A 28 1.75 5.39 -3.89
CA ALA A 28 0.76 4.43 -4.38
C ALA A 28 0.01 3.76 -3.22
N LEU A 29 0.72 3.33 -2.18
CA LEU A 29 0.14 2.73 -0.98
C LEU A 29 -0.88 3.66 -0.32
N LYS A 30 -0.52 4.93 -0.11
CA LYS A 30 -1.42 5.95 0.45
C LYS A 30 -2.63 6.22 -0.45
N PHE A 31 -2.41 6.29 -1.75
CA PHE A 31 -3.47 6.53 -2.72
C PHE A 31 -4.50 5.39 -2.72
N LEU A 32 -4.03 4.14 -2.81
CA LEU A 32 -4.87 2.94 -2.81
C LEU A 32 -5.65 2.78 -1.50
N HIS A 33 -4.99 3.00 -0.36
CA HIS A 33 -5.67 3.02 0.93
C HIS A 33 -6.74 4.13 0.97
N LYS A 34 -6.46 5.33 0.46
CA LYS A 34 -7.44 6.44 0.44
C LYS A 34 -8.66 6.11 -0.43
N LEU A 35 -8.49 5.31 -1.49
CA LEU A 35 -9.59 4.80 -2.31
C LEU A 35 -10.39 3.69 -1.60
N GLY A 36 -9.93 3.20 -0.45
CA GLY A 36 -10.58 2.17 0.36
C GLY A 36 -10.05 0.76 0.13
N CYS A 37 -9.04 0.57 -0.73
CA CYS A 37 -8.43 -0.74 -0.95
C CYS A 37 -7.81 -1.27 0.35
N ARG A 38 -7.83 -2.60 0.54
CA ARG A 38 -7.07 -3.26 1.61
C ARG A 38 -5.64 -3.47 1.11
N VAL A 39 -4.73 -2.65 1.59
CA VAL A 39 -3.34 -2.62 1.09
C VAL A 39 -2.38 -3.43 1.98
N ALA A 40 -1.31 -3.93 1.38
CA ALA A 40 -0.13 -4.46 2.04
C ALA A 40 1.12 -3.97 1.30
N LEU A 41 2.26 -3.91 1.98
CA LEU A 41 3.56 -3.56 1.40
C LEU A 41 4.50 -4.77 1.41
N SER A 42 5.24 -4.97 0.32
CA SER A 42 6.38 -5.88 0.27
C SER A 42 7.61 -5.09 -0.15
N GLU A 43 8.65 -5.13 0.68
CA GLU A 43 9.93 -4.48 0.45
C GLU A 43 11.07 -5.46 0.72
N LYS A 44 12.12 -5.40 -0.10
CA LYS A 44 13.31 -6.23 0.08
C LYS A 44 14.25 -5.67 1.14
N ALA A 45 14.25 -4.34 1.31
CA ALA A 45 15.04 -3.67 2.32
C ALA A 45 14.56 -4.04 3.74
N GLU A 46 15.50 -4.14 4.68
CA GLU A 46 15.18 -4.34 6.09
C GLU A 46 14.38 -3.17 6.67
N GLU A 47 13.59 -3.41 7.73
CA GLU A 47 12.79 -2.36 8.39
C GLU A 47 13.64 -1.14 8.77
N SER A 48 14.88 -1.36 9.21
CA SER A 48 15.83 -0.31 9.61
C SER A 48 16.18 0.67 8.48
N ALA A 49 15.98 0.27 7.23
CA ALA A 49 16.26 1.06 6.02
C ALA A 49 15.02 1.80 5.48
N LEU A 50 13.83 1.56 6.06
CA LEU A 50 12.59 2.21 5.63
C LEU A 50 12.52 3.67 6.12
N ASP A 51 11.87 4.54 5.33
CA ASP A 51 11.60 5.93 5.75
C ASP A 51 10.73 5.90 7.01
N GLY A 52 11.15 6.58 8.07
CA GLY A 52 10.43 6.57 9.35
C GLY A 52 8.96 6.99 9.23
N ARG A 53 8.64 7.94 8.33
CA ARG A 53 7.24 8.36 8.10
C ARG A 53 6.42 7.28 7.41
N LEU A 54 7.05 6.41 6.62
CA LEU A 54 6.38 5.25 6.06
C LEU A 54 6.07 4.26 7.19
N LEU A 55 7.05 3.94 8.05
CA LEU A 55 6.86 3.02 9.18
C LEU A 55 5.77 3.49 10.13
N ASP A 56 5.79 4.76 10.52
CA ASP A 56 4.77 5.35 11.38
C ASP A 56 3.39 5.23 10.73
N TRP A 57 3.29 5.55 9.43
CA TRP A 57 2.03 5.43 8.70
C TRP A 57 1.52 3.99 8.61
N LEU A 58 2.41 3.01 8.37
CA LEU A 58 2.05 1.59 8.32
C LEU A 58 1.49 1.13 9.68
N LYS A 59 2.16 1.51 10.78
CA LYS A 59 1.76 1.18 12.16
C LYS A 59 0.45 1.86 12.56
N GLU A 60 0.31 3.16 12.32
CA GLU A 60 -0.92 3.93 12.61
C GLU A 60 -2.16 3.39 11.87
N ARG A 61 -1.96 2.83 10.67
CA ARG A 61 -3.05 2.33 9.81
C ARG A 61 -3.25 0.82 9.90
N ASP A 62 -2.48 0.13 10.74
CA ASP A 62 -2.49 -1.33 10.85
C ASP A 62 -2.33 -2.02 9.48
N VAL A 63 -1.40 -1.51 8.67
CA VAL A 63 -1.10 -2.05 7.35
C VAL A 63 0.04 -3.05 7.48
N TYR A 64 -0.21 -4.28 7.04
CA TYR A 64 0.81 -5.32 6.97
C TYR A 64 1.94 -4.93 6.01
N TYR A 65 3.18 -5.17 6.44
CA TYR A 65 4.36 -5.04 5.62
C TYR A 65 5.34 -6.19 5.90
N GLU A 66 6.07 -6.60 4.87
CA GLU A 66 7.20 -7.54 4.93
C GLU A 66 8.39 -7.03 4.13
#